data_AF-A0A2N2KCI1-F1
#
_entry.id   AF-A0A2N2KCI1-F1
#
_cell.length_a   1.000
_cell.length_b   1.000
_cell.length_c   1.000
_cell.angle_alpha   90.00
_cell.angle_beta   90.00
_cell.angle_gamma   90.00
#
_symmetry.space_group_name_H-M   'P 1'
#
loop_
_entity.id
_entity.type
_entity.pdbx_description
1 polymer ?
#
loop_
_entity_poly.entity_id
_entity_poly.type
_entity_poly.pdbx_seq_one_letter_code
_entity_poly.pdbx_strand_id
1 'polypeptide(L)'
;MNKYMAIAMKLLPTILQLMGIAESLFEDKPNSGKEKKAVVTTAAKAIVEGVGAVSTGGQAETWERIKDPVSNIIDNAAAIAFPEHTK
;
A
#
# COMPACT_ATOMS: atom_id res chain seq x y z
N MET A 1 12.98 15.02 8.80
CA MET A 1 12.01 14.11 8.15
C MET A 1 10.62 14.72 8.25
N ASN A 2 9.95 14.97 7.12
CA ASN A 2 8.60 15.59 7.09
C ASN A 2 7.57 14.67 7.77
N LYS A 3 6.60 15.24 8.51
CA LYS A 3 5.51 14.50 9.19
C LYS A 3 4.79 13.49 8.28
N TYR A 4 4.58 13.85 7.01
CA TYR A 4 3.93 12.99 6.02
C TYR A 4 4.79 11.79 5.61
N MET A 5 6.10 11.98 5.52
CA MET A 5 7.04 10.90 5.27
C MET A 5 7.14 9.94 6.47
N ALA A 6 7.05 10.48 7.69
CA ALA A 6 6.99 9.66 8.90
C ALA A 6 5.70 8.82 8.97
N ILE A 7 4.56 9.35 8.53
CA ILE A 7 3.31 8.59 8.41
C ILE A 7 3.46 7.48 7.37
N ALA A 8 3.97 7.79 6.17
CA ALA A 8 4.19 6.80 5.12
C ALA A 8 5.11 5.65 5.59
N MET A 9 6.19 5.96 6.32
CA MET A 9 7.07 4.92 6.86
C MET A 9 6.44 4.10 7.99
N LYS A 10 5.57 4.69 8.82
CA LYS A 10 4.81 3.94 9.82
C LYS A 10 3.77 3.00 9.21
N LEU A 11 3.31 3.29 7.99
CA LEU A 11 2.42 2.40 7.23
C LEU A 11 3.15 1.22 6.59
N LEU A 12 4.49 1.24 6.54
CA LEU A 12 5.29 0.19 5.90
C LEU A 12 4.96 -1.23 6.41
N PRO A 13 4.90 -1.51 7.73
CA PRO A 13 4.56 -2.85 8.21
C PRO A 13 3.17 -3.30 7.75
N THR A 14 2.20 -2.38 7.75
CA THR A 14 0.83 -2.64 7.26
C THR A 14 0.82 -2.94 5.77
N ILE A 15 1.57 -2.19 4.96
CA ILE A 15 1.71 -2.45 3.52
C ILE A 15 2.28 -3.85 3.27
N LEU A 16 3.32 -4.26 4.01
CA LEU A 16 3.91 -5.59 3.88
C LEU A 16 2.92 -6.72 4.27
N GLN A 17 2.11 -6.51 5.31
CA GLN A 17 1.04 -7.46 5.67
C GLN A 17 -0.02 -7.56 4.58
N LEU A 18 -0.45 -6.43 4.02
CA LEU A 18 -1.41 -6.39 2.90
C LEU A 18 -0.88 -7.10 1.67
N MET A 19 0.43 -7.02 1.41
CA MET A 19 1.07 -7.75 0.33
C MET A 19 1.04 -9.26 0.54
N GLY A 20 1.27 -9.74 1.76
CA GLY A 20 1.11 -11.17 2.09
C GLY A 20 -0.33 -11.65 1.87
N ILE A 21 -1.32 -10.84 2.24
CA ILE A 21 -2.73 -11.13 1.96
C ILE A 21 -2.99 -11.16 0.44
N ALA A 22 -2.45 -10.19 -0.30
CA ALA A 22 -2.59 -10.14 -1.75
C ALA A 22 -1.92 -11.34 -2.45
N GLU A 23 -0.80 -11.86 -1.92
CA GLU A 23 -0.23 -13.12 -2.40
C GLU A 23 -1.19 -14.29 -2.22
N SER A 24 -1.72 -14.50 -1.02
CA SER A 24 -2.68 -15.58 -0.77
C SER A 24 -3.96 -15.45 -1.60
N LEU A 25 -4.47 -14.23 -1.80
CA LEU A 25 -5.68 -13.99 -2.61
C LEU A 25 -5.49 -14.32 -4.10
N PHE A 26 -4.26 -14.25 -4.59
CA PHE A 26 -3.93 -14.43 -6.00
C PHE A 26 -2.94 -15.58 -6.21
N GLU A 27 -2.87 -16.53 -5.28
CA GLU A 27 -1.92 -17.66 -5.32
C GLU A 27 -2.11 -18.52 -6.59
N ASP A 28 -3.36 -18.69 -7.02
CA ASP A 28 -3.73 -19.45 -8.22
C ASP A 28 -3.65 -18.63 -9.53
N LYS A 29 -3.32 -17.34 -9.44
CA LYS A 29 -3.29 -16.44 -10.59
C LYS A 29 -1.83 -16.04 -10.90
N PRO A 30 -1.13 -16.77 -11.78
CA PRO A 30 0.20 -16.37 -12.21
C PRO A 30 0.16 -15.00 -12.91
N ASN A 31 1.25 -14.22 -12.79
CA ASN A 31 1.40 -12.88 -13.38
C ASN A 31 0.37 -11.83 -12.91
N SER A 32 -0.14 -11.97 -11.68
CA SER A 32 -1.14 -11.07 -11.08
C SER A 32 -0.55 -9.86 -10.33
N GLY A 33 0.72 -9.51 -10.58
CA GLY A 33 1.41 -8.44 -9.84
C GLY A 33 0.70 -7.08 -9.89
N LYS A 34 0.05 -6.76 -11.03
CA LYS A 34 -0.74 -5.52 -11.18
C LYS A 34 -1.98 -5.53 -10.29
N GLU A 35 -2.70 -6.64 -10.24
CA GLU A 35 -3.89 -6.81 -9.41
C GLU A 35 -3.54 -6.82 -7.92
N LYS A 36 -2.45 -7.53 -7.54
CA LYS A 36 -1.92 -7.52 -6.18
C LYS A 36 -1.60 -6.10 -5.72
N LYS A 37 -0.89 -5.32 -6.54
CA LYS A 37 -0.60 -3.90 -6.27
C LYS A 37 -1.88 -3.06 -6.11
N ALA A 38 -2.87 -3.26 -6.98
CA ALA A 38 -4.13 -2.52 -6.91
C ALA A 38 -4.90 -2.81 -5.61
N VAL A 39 -4.93 -4.06 -5.15
CA VAL A 39 -5.53 -4.44 -3.87
C VAL A 39 -4.80 -3.82 -2.69
N VAL A 40 -3.47 -3.91 -2.65
CA VAL A 40 -2.64 -3.31 -1.58
C VAL A 40 -2.83 -1.80 -1.53
N THR A 41 -2.84 -1.12 -2.68
CA THR A 41 -3.03 0.34 -2.75
C THR A 41 -4.41 0.75 -2.26
N THR A 42 -5.45 0.03 -2.71
CA THR A 42 -6.83 0.29 -2.28
C THR A 42 -7.00 0.07 -0.78
N ALA A 43 -6.45 -1.01 -0.24
CA ALA A 43 -6.52 -1.31 1.19
C ALA A 43 -5.72 -0.31 2.03
N ALA A 44 -4.52 0.08 1.60
CA ALA A 44 -3.73 1.11 2.27
C ALA A 44 -4.47 2.46 2.32
N LYS A 45 -5.12 2.86 1.22
CA LYS A 45 -5.98 4.04 1.17
C LYS A 45 -7.14 3.93 2.18
N ALA A 46 -7.85 2.80 2.17
CA ALA A 46 -8.97 2.58 3.08
C ALA A 46 -8.56 2.60 4.56
N ILE A 47 -7.35 2.14 4.90
CA ILE A 47 -6.81 2.24 6.27
C ILE A 47 -6.52 3.70 6.64
N VAL A 48 -5.91 4.48 5.75
CA VAL A 48 -5.63 5.90 6.01
C VAL A 48 -6.92 6.70 6.17
N GLU A 49 -7.90 6.46 5.30
CA GLU A 49 -9.21 7.10 5.37
C GLU A 49 -10.02 6.59 6.58
N GLY A 50 -9.97 5.29 6.87
CA GLY A 50 -10.73 4.63 7.94
C GLY A 50 -10.21 4.88 9.36
N VAL A 51 -8.88 4.88 9.56
CA VAL A 51 -8.27 5.33 10.83
C VAL A 51 -8.58 6.81 11.07
N GLY A 52 -8.67 7.59 9.99
CA GLY A 52 -9.08 8.98 10.02
C GLY A 52 -10.57 9.22 10.33
N ALA A 53 -11.48 8.27 10.08
CA ALA A 53 -12.91 8.39 10.39
C ALA A 53 -13.20 8.62 11.88
N VAL A 54 -12.26 8.22 12.74
CA VAL A 54 -12.30 8.44 14.20
C VAL A 54 -11.69 9.81 14.59
N SER A 55 -10.95 10.48 13.70
CA SER A 55 -10.34 11.79 13.95
C SER A 55 -10.44 12.75 12.74
N THR A 56 -11.48 13.59 12.74
CA THR A 56 -11.59 14.92 12.08
C THR A 56 -11.03 15.10 10.65
N GLY A 57 -11.92 15.25 9.65
CA GLY A 57 -11.85 16.17 8.48
C GLY A 57 -10.65 16.19 7.50
N GLY A 58 -9.40 16.04 7.94
CA GLY A 58 -8.18 16.20 7.13
C GLY A 58 -7.72 14.92 6.40
N GLN A 59 -8.62 13.97 6.19
CA GLN A 59 -8.32 12.60 5.75
C GLN A 59 -7.92 12.55 4.28
N ALA A 60 -8.74 13.16 3.44
CA ALA A 60 -8.45 13.32 2.01
C ALA A 60 -7.15 14.10 1.82
N GLU A 61 -6.94 15.19 2.56
CA GLU A 61 -5.70 15.97 2.48
C GLU A 61 -4.48 15.15 2.91
N THR A 62 -4.61 14.32 3.95
CA THR A 62 -3.52 13.45 4.40
C THR A 62 -3.18 12.41 3.34
N TRP A 63 -4.19 11.72 2.78
CA TRP A 63 -3.98 10.79 1.68
C TRP A 63 -3.32 11.46 0.49
N GLU A 64 -3.83 12.62 0.05
CA GLU A 64 -3.26 13.37 -1.08
C GLU A 64 -1.78 13.72 -0.87
N ARG A 65 -1.36 13.95 0.37
CA ARG A 65 0.04 14.27 0.70
C ARG A 65 0.95 13.06 0.88
N ILE A 66 0.39 11.86 1.09
CA ILE A 66 1.18 10.63 1.30
C ILE A 66 1.04 9.58 0.19
N LYS A 67 0.08 9.74 -0.72
CA LYS A 67 -0.20 8.73 -1.77
C LYS A 67 1.03 8.43 -2.63
N ASP A 68 1.84 9.43 -2.97
CA ASP A 68 3.02 9.25 -3.81
C ASP A 68 4.14 8.48 -3.07
N PRO A 69 4.57 8.87 -1.85
CA PRO A 69 5.55 8.07 -1.12
C PRO A 69 5.02 6.68 -0.74
N VAL A 70 3.72 6.52 -0.44
CA VAL A 70 3.10 5.21 -0.21
C VAL A 70 3.13 4.36 -1.47
N SER A 71 2.80 4.92 -2.63
CA SER A 71 2.86 4.21 -3.91
C SER A 71 4.29 3.77 -4.23
N ASN A 72 5.28 4.62 -4.01
CA ASN A 72 6.69 4.25 -4.19
C ASN A 72 7.13 3.13 -3.23
N ILE A 73 6.64 3.13 -2.00
CA ILE A 73 6.90 2.03 -1.05
C ILE A 73 6.26 0.73 -1.55
N ILE A 74 5.01 0.78 -1.99
CA ILE A 74 4.29 -0.37 -2.54
C ILE A 74 5.02 -0.89 -3.78
N ASP A 75 5.52 -0.01 -4.65
CA ASP A 75 6.19 -0.40 -5.89
C ASP A 75 7.53 -1.08 -5.62
N ASN A 76 8.32 -0.53 -4.70
CA ASN A 76 9.58 -1.14 -4.30
C ASN A 76 9.34 -2.47 -3.56
N ALA A 77 8.34 -2.52 -2.68
CA ALA A 77 8.00 -3.75 -1.99
C ALA A 77 7.49 -4.81 -2.97
N ALA A 78 6.61 -4.43 -3.91
CA ALA A 78 6.11 -5.30 -4.97
C ALA A 78 7.22 -5.79 -5.90
N ALA A 79 8.21 -4.96 -6.24
CA ALA A 79 9.36 -5.40 -7.01
C ALA A 79 10.21 -6.45 -6.28
N ILE A 80 10.28 -6.38 -4.94
CA ILE A 80 11.02 -7.34 -4.11
C ILE A 80 10.20 -8.61 -3.87
N ALA A 81 8.92 -8.48 -3.53
CA ALA A 81 8.06 -9.59 -3.14
C ALA A 81 7.43 -10.31 -4.33
N PHE A 82 7.15 -9.57 -5.40
CA PHE A 82 6.53 -10.02 -6.65
C PHE A 82 7.48 -9.78 -7.81
N PRO A 83 8.71 -10.34 -7.79
CA PRO A 83 9.59 -10.22 -8.94
C PRO A 83 8.81 -10.71 -10.16
N GLU A 84 8.72 -9.88 -11.20
CA GLU A 84 8.16 -10.35 -12.48
C GLU A 84 8.93 -11.62 -12.81
N HIS A 85 8.23 -12.76 -12.87
CA HIS A 85 8.79 -13.95 -13.50
C HIS A 85 8.94 -13.60 -14.97
N THR A 86 10.05 -12.94 -15.32
CA THR A 86 10.61 -12.91 -16.66
C THR A 86 10.85 -14.36 -17.06
N LYS A 87 9.84 -14.95 -17.71
CA LYS A 87 10.07 -16.08 -18.61
C LYS A 87 10.63 -15.54 -19.92
#